data_AF-A0A8X8ZVC6-F1
#
_entry.id   AF-A0A8X8ZVC6-F1
#
_cell.length_a   1.000
_cell.length_b   1.000
_cell.length_c   1.000
_cell.angle_alpha   90.00
_cell.angle_beta   90.00
_cell.angle_gamma   90.00
#
_symmetry.space_group_name_H-M   'P 1'
#
loop_
_entity.id
_entity.type
_entity.pdbx_description
1 polymer ?
#
loop_
_entity_poly.entity_id
_entity_poly.type
_entity_poly.pdbx_seq_one_letter_code
_entity_poly.pdbx_strand_id
1 'polypeptide(L)'
;MRNNSGNSRDESRSKETSSSPPPTDSRFNQTLRNVQGLLKGRSFPGKILITQRSDPLDPSTLHSPNIDRRSPESDRDRSEHLDKSTEDELQNRSSANASSSVNGTKSSSTSSQSTSIEIPKANVGARATDSARLMKFTKELSGSSVILEKLRELAWSGVPPHLRPTVWRLLLGYAPSNSDRREGVLRRKRMEYLDHVAQYYEIPDTQRTDEEISMLRQIGVDCPRTAPDLSFFQQAEVQKSLERILYTWAIRHPASGYVQGINDLATPFIVVFLSEYLEGSIDTWSMADLSREKILNVEADSYWCLSKLLDGMQDHYTFAQPGIQRLVFKLKELVRRIDEPVSKHIEEQGLEFLQFAFRWFNCLLIREIPFGLVSRLWDTYLAEGDALPEFLVYISASFLLTWSDKLRKLDFQEMVMFLQHVPTHNWTDVELEMVLSQAYMWHTMFNNSPSHLAG
;
A
#
# COMPACT_ATOMS: atom_id res chain seq x y z
N MET A 1 -47.78 37.77 78.38
CA MET A 1 -46.44 38.40 78.53
C MET A 1 -45.44 37.26 78.51
N ARG A 2 -44.49 37.09 77.58
CA ARG A 2 -43.60 38.03 76.87
C ARG A 2 -43.05 37.39 75.56
N ASN A 3 -42.93 38.24 74.54
CA ASN A 3 -41.88 38.42 73.52
C ASN A 3 -41.00 37.28 72.93
N ASN A 4 -41.13 37.19 71.60
CA ASN A 4 -40.15 37.44 70.51
C ASN A 4 -38.90 36.55 70.26
N SER A 5 -38.76 36.24 68.96
CA SER A 5 -37.56 35.96 68.15
C SER A 5 -36.69 34.73 68.46
N GLY A 6 -36.39 33.94 67.43
CA GLY A 6 -35.29 32.98 67.47
C GLY A 6 -35.36 31.91 66.39
N ASN A 7 -34.38 31.93 65.51
CA ASN A 7 -34.21 31.11 64.32
C ASN A 7 -33.53 29.75 64.64
N SER A 8 -33.55 28.83 63.67
CA SER A 8 -32.71 27.62 63.49
C SER A 8 -32.99 26.37 64.32
N ARG A 9 -33.25 25.25 63.61
CA ARG A 9 -32.39 24.04 63.52
C ARG A 9 -33.18 22.94 62.82
N ASP A 10 -32.58 22.33 61.80
CA ASP A 10 -32.66 20.87 61.68
C ASP A 10 -31.43 20.30 60.96
N GLU A 11 -30.93 19.20 61.50
CA GLU A 11 -29.65 18.56 61.21
C GLU A 11 -29.76 17.53 60.08
N SER A 12 -28.72 17.37 59.26
CA SER A 12 -28.25 16.03 58.90
C SER A 12 -26.82 16.02 58.32
N ARG A 13 -26.03 15.17 58.98
CA ARG A 13 -24.65 14.69 58.77
C ARG A 13 -24.06 14.65 57.35
N SER A 14 -22.77 14.95 57.35
CA SER A 14 -21.74 14.97 56.30
C SER A 14 -21.29 13.60 55.77
N LYS A 15 -20.95 13.56 54.48
CA LYS A 15 -19.88 12.74 53.86
C LYS A 15 -19.37 13.43 52.59
N GLU A 16 -18.13 13.90 52.62
CA GLU A 16 -17.37 14.35 51.45
C GLU A 16 -16.88 13.13 50.67
N THR A 17 -17.01 13.16 49.34
CA THR A 17 -16.20 12.34 48.43
C THR A 17 -15.79 13.19 47.23
N SER A 18 -14.47 13.29 47.08
CA SER A 18 -13.70 13.86 45.99
C SER A 18 -14.10 13.31 44.61
N SER A 19 -14.37 14.19 43.64
CA SER A 19 -14.51 13.84 42.23
C SER A 19 -13.15 13.79 41.53
N SER A 20 -12.69 12.59 41.19
CA SER A 20 -11.60 12.37 40.23
C SER A 20 -12.06 12.72 38.80
N PRO A 21 -11.18 13.28 37.93
CA PRO A 21 -11.52 13.53 36.53
C PRO A 21 -11.74 12.19 35.78
N PRO A 22 -12.58 12.18 34.73
CA PRO A 22 -12.91 10.95 34.02
C PRO A 22 -11.68 10.40 33.27
N PRO A 23 -11.59 9.07 33.08
CA PRO A 23 -10.48 8.45 32.36
C PRO A 23 -10.43 8.95 30.91
N THR A 24 -9.21 9.16 30.42
CA THR A 24 -8.86 9.64 29.07
C THR A 24 -9.57 8.87 27.94
N ASP A 25 -9.89 7.60 28.17
CA ASP A 25 -10.60 6.73 27.24
C ASP A 25 -12.04 7.17 26.93
N SER A 26 -12.72 7.85 27.87
CA SER A 26 -14.10 8.31 27.68
C SER A 26 -14.15 9.48 26.69
N ARG A 27 -13.22 10.44 26.85
CA ARG A 27 -13.12 11.60 25.96
C ARG A 27 -12.65 11.18 24.56
N PHE A 28 -11.78 10.19 24.47
CA PHE A 28 -11.27 9.61 23.23
C PHE A 28 -12.33 8.83 22.43
N ASN A 29 -13.10 7.96 23.08
CA ASN A 29 -14.23 7.27 22.43
C ASN A 29 -15.31 8.25 21.97
N GLN A 30 -15.46 9.36 22.69
CA GLN A 30 -16.36 10.43 22.31
C GLN A 30 -15.85 11.23 21.11
N THR A 31 -14.54 11.49 20.99
CA THR A 31 -13.97 12.08 19.76
C THR A 31 -14.13 11.14 18.56
N LEU A 32 -13.88 9.84 18.71
CA LEU A 32 -14.14 8.86 17.64
C LEU A 32 -15.61 8.86 17.21
N ARG A 33 -16.56 8.90 18.16
CA ARG A 33 -18.00 9.03 17.85
C ARG A 33 -18.36 10.37 17.24
N ASN A 34 -17.69 11.46 17.61
CA ASN A 34 -17.94 12.80 17.08
C ASN A 34 -17.36 12.96 15.66
N VAL A 35 -16.20 12.36 15.37
CA VAL A 35 -15.64 12.26 14.01
C VAL A 35 -16.53 11.38 13.13
N GLN A 36 -17.04 10.27 13.67
CA GLN A 36 -18.07 9.44 13.01
C GLN A 36 -19.40 10.18 12.83
N GLY A 37 -19.74 11.12 13.73
CA GLY A 37 -20.95 11.92 13.72
C GLY A 37 -20.93 13.09 12.74
N LEU A 38 -19.80 13.81 12.62
CA LEU A 38 -19.61 14.86 11.61
C LEU A 38 -19.66 14.32 10.17
N LEU A 39 -19.39 13.02 10.00
CA LEU A 39 -19.50 12.29 8.73
C LEU A 39 -20.93 11.77 8.46
N LYS A 40 -21.85 11.83 9.43
CA LYS A 40 -23.27 11.50 9.25
C LYS A 40 -24.07 12.78 9.03
N GLY A 41 -24.35 13.12 7.77
CA GLY A 41 -25.41 14.11 7.50
C GLY A 41 -25.35 14.89 6.19
N ARG A 42 -24.34 14.72 5.33
CA ARG A 42 -24.35 15.34 3.99
C ARG A 42 -24.21 14.26 2.91
N SER A 43 -25.20 14.24 2.03
CA SER A 43 -25.36 13.29 0.93
C SER A 43 -24.17 13.35 -0.03
N PHE A 44 -23.37 12.29 -0.11
CA PHE A 44 -22.37 12.03 -1.15
C PHE A 44 -22.44 10.55 -1.60
N PRO A 45 -22.15 10.25 -2.88
CA PRO A 45 -22.24 8.90 -3.43
C PRO A 45 -21.07 8.03 -2.96
N GLY A 46 -21.39 6.84 -2.44
CA GLY A 46 -20.40 5.87 -1.96
C GLY A 46 -20.44 5.69 -0.44
N LYS A 47 -21.37 4.85 0.04
CA LYS A 47 -21.54 4.56 1.47
C LYS A 47 -20.47 3.60 1.99
N ILE A 48 -19.93 3.91 3.16
CA ILE A 48 -19.26 2.99 4.07
C ILE A 48 -20.33 2.56 5.08
N LEU A 49 -20.75 1.30 5.04
CA LEU A 49 -21.53 0.69 6.13
C LEU A 49 -20.56 0.04 7.11
N ILE A 50 -20.48 0.56 8.32
CA ILE A 50 -19.90 -0.15 9.46
C ILE A 50 -21.06 -0.84 10.18
N THR A 51 -21.11 -2.17 10.10
CA THR A 51 -22.02 -3.00 10.88
C THR A 51 -21.57 -3.03 12.34
N GLN A 52 -22.41 -2.55 13.26
CA GLN A 52 -22.26 -2.84 14.69
C GLN A 52 -22.48 -4.35 14.92
N ARG A 53 -21.52 -5.04 15.54
CA ARG A 53 -21.80 -6.28 16.26
C ARG A 53 -22.34 -5.92 17.66
N SER A 54 -23.46 -6.52 18.02
CA SER A 54 -24.15 -6.38 19.31
C SER A 54 -23.40 -7.07 20.45
N ASP A 55 -23.61 -6.52 21.66
CA ASP A 55 -23.16 -6.83 23.03
C ASP A 55 -22.58 -8.22 23.42
N PRO A 56 -21.72 -8.27 24.48
CA PRO A 56 -21.12 -9.50 24.98
C PRO A 56 -22.08 -10.40 25.77
N LEU A 57 -21.95 -11.72 25.57
CA LEU A 57 -22.70 -12.77 26.27
C LEU A 57 -22.14 -13.04 27.69
N ASP A 58 -23.07 -13.33 28.59
CA ASP A 58 -22.96 -13.63 30.02
C ASP A 58 -22.16 -14.93 30.33
N PRO A 59 -21.22 -14.96 31.30
CA PRO A 59 -20.39 -16.13 31.57
C PRO A 59 -21.11 -17.11 32.50
N SER A 60 -22.01 -17.93 31.95
CA SER A 60 -22.65 -19.00 32.73
C SER A 60 -23.07 -20.22 31.92
N THR A 61 -22.23 -20.70 30.99
CA THR A 61 -22.37 -22.08 30.45
C THR A 61 -21.02 -22.60 29.92
N LEU A 62 -20.22 -23.20 30.81
CA LEU A 62 -19.08 -24.03 30.42
C LEU A 62 -19.35 -25.47 30.89
N HIS A 63 -19.77 -26.32 29.96
CA HIS A 63 -19.66 -27.77 30.09
C HIS A 63 -18.59 -28.27 29.09
N SER A 64 -17.51 -28.85 29.61
CA SER A 64 -16.52 -29.59 28.83
C SER A 64 -17.11 -30.88 28.25
N PRO A 65 -16.51 -31.39 27.16
CA PRO A 65 -16.06 -32.77 27.22
C PRO A 65 -14.60 -32.95 26.79
N ASN A 66 -14.04 -33.99 27.38
CA ASN A 66 -12.67 -34.45 27.37
C ASN A 66 -12.37 -35.33 26.13
N ILE A 67 -11.10 -35.28 25.67
CA ILE A 67 -10.29 -36.41 25.13
C ILE A 67 -10.74 -36.90 23.72
N ASP A 68 -9.90 -36.86 22.67
CA ASP A 68 -8.70 -37.70 22.50
C ASP A 68 -7.68 -37.12 21.51
N ARG A 69 -6.40 -37.19 21.90
CA ARG A 69 -5.23 -36.92 21.06
C ARG A 69 -4.84 -38.19 20.30
N ARG A 70 -4.69 -38.13 18.98
CA ARG A 70 -3.75 -38.99 18.23
C ARG A 70 -3.08 -38.23 17.09
N SER A 71 -1.78 -38.02 17.25
CA SER A 71 -0.83 -37.80 16.16
C SER A 71 -0.50 -39.13 15.47
N PRO A 72 0.07 -39.10 14.27
CA PRO A 72 1.31 -39.86 14.10
C PRO A 72 2.42 -39.10 13.39
N GLU A 73 3.63 -39.49 13.79
CA GLU A 73 4.95 -39.08 13.33
C GLU A 73 5.35 -39.78 12.01
N SER A 74 6.31 -39.13 11.32
CA SER A 74 7.43 -39.64 10.51
C SER A 74 7.40 -41.01 9.82
N ASP A 75 7.78 -41.01 8.53
CA ASP A 75 8.68 -41.98 7.85
C ASP A 75 9.28 -41.26 6.63
N ARG A 76 10.58 -40.90 6.56
CA ARG A 76 11.78 -41.68 6.21
C ARG A 76 11.67 -42.58 4.97
N ASP A 77 12.30 -42.08 3.90
CA ASP A 77 13.31 -42.74 3.05
C ASP A 77 13.06 -44.19 2.59
N ARG A 78 12.89 -44.36 1.26
CA ARG A 78 13.30 -45.59 0.58
C ARG A 78 13.61 -45.35 -0.89
N SER A 79 14.85 -45.65 -1.25
CA SER A 79 15.41 -45.69 -2.60
C SER A 79 15.23 -47.06 -3.26
N GLU A 80 15.41 -47.05 -4.59
CA GLU A 80 15.90 -48.10 -5.50
C GLU A 80 14.93 -48.88 -6.43
N HIS A 81 15.24 -48.71 -7.74
CA HIS A 81 15.28 -49.69 -8.85
C HIS A 81 13.96 -50.37 -9.27
N LEU A 82 13.62 -50.66 -10.54
CA LEU A 82 14.22 -50.69 -11.89
C LEU A 82 12.99 -50.51 -12.85
N ASP A 83 13.04 -49.96 -14.06
CA ASP A 83 13.39 -50.75 -15.25
C ASP A 83 13.59 -49.85 -16.50
N LYS A 84 14.56 -50.23 -17.32
CA LYS A 84 14.77 -49.81 -18.72
C LYS A 84 13.76 -50.61 -19.58
N SER A 85 13.29 -50.25 -20.75
CA SER A 85 13.91 -49.92 -22.05
C SER A 85 12.72 -49.83 -23.03
N THR A 86 12.70 -48.98 -24.05
CA THR A 86 13.23 -49.32 -25.38
C THR A 86 13.55 -48.08 -26.20
N GLU A 87 14.69 -48.18 -26.89
CA GLU A 87 15.17 -47.31 -27.97
C GLU A 87 14.43 -47.61 -29.29
N ASP A 88 14.38 -46.62 -30.19
CA ASP A 88 14.80 -46.70 -31.61
C ASP A 88 14.47 -45.33 -32.26
N GLU A 89 15.48 -44.51 -32.61
CA GLU A 89 16.24 -44.49 -33.88
C GLU A 89 15.46 -43.81 -35.04
N LEU A 90 15.78 -42.56 -35.41
CA LEU A 90 16.55 -42.11 -36.59
C LEU A 90 15.70 -40.96 -37.21
N GLN A 91 16.17 -39.87 -37.83
CA GLN A 91 17.29 -39.69 -38.74
C GLN A 91 17.49 -38.18 -39.02
N ASN A 92 18.74 -37.83 -39.31
CA ASN A 92 19.23 -36.58 -39.91
C ASN A 92 18.38 -36.01 -41.05
N ARG A 93 18.33 -34.66 -41.15
CA ARG A 93 18.52 -33.93 -42.41
C ARG A 93 19.05 -32.51 -42.16
N SER A 94 20.32 -32.31 -42.48
CA SER A 94 20.94 -31.04 -42.80
C SER A 94 20.59 -30.59 -44.22
N SER A 95 20.38 -29.30 -44.45
CA SER A 95 20.81 -28.59 -45.68
C SER A 95 20.76 -27.08 -45.50
N ALA A 96 21.85 -26.44 -45.95
CA ALA A 96 22.12 -25.02 -45.95
C ALA A 96 21.49 -24.28 -47.15
N ASN A 97 21.40 -22.95 -47.05
CA ASN A 97 21.67 -21.94 -48.10
C ASN A 97 21.37 -20.55 -47.48
N ALA A 98 22.34 -19.67 -47.20
CA ALA A 98 23.19 -18.86 -48.09
C ALA A 98 22.43 -17.73 -48.83
N SER A 99 22.60 -16.51 -48.27
CA SER A 99 22.84 -15.20 -48.91
C SER A 99 22.05 -14.74 -50.15
N SER A 100 21.52 -13.51 -50.12
CA SER A 100 22.01 -12.41 -50.97
C SER A 100 21.38 -11.06 -50.63
N SER A 101 22.23 -10.04 -50.60
CA SER A 101 21.94 -8.60 -50.56
C SER A 101 22.20 -8.05 -51.96
N VAL A 102 21.31 -7.22 -52.53
CA VAL A 102 21.66 -6.23 -53.57
C VAL A 102 20.74 -5.00 -53.49
N ASN A 103 21.40 -3.85 -53.60
CA ASN A 103 20.98 -2.45 -53.64
C ASN A 103 19.96 -2.04 -54.72
N GLY A 104 19.24 -0.94 -54.45
CA GLY A 104 19.51 0.32 -55.19
C GLY A 104 18.38 1.02 -55.95
N THR A 105 18.15 2.29 -55.56
CA THR A 105 17.68 3.47 -56.36
C THR A 105 16.18 3.57 -56.72
N LYS A 106 15.50 4.74 -56.76
CA LYS A 106 15.89 6.16 -56.83
C LYS A 106 14.68 7.11 -56.53
N SER A 107 14.97 8.23 -55.86
CA SER A 107 14.44 9.63 -56.01
C SER A 107 12.96 9.95 -56.30
N SER A 108 12.38 10.85 -55.49
CA SER A 108 11.83 12.13 -55.98
C SER A 108 11.68 13.16 -54.85
N SER A 109 12.20 14.36 -55.11
CA SER A 109 12.22 15.57 -54.28
C SER A 109 11.02 16.47 -54.54
N THR A 110 10.42 17.05 -53.50
CA THR A 110 9.72 18.34 -53.59
C THR A 110 9.89 19.15 -52.31
N SER A 111 10.01 20.46 -52.51
CA SER A 111 10.57 21.50 -51.65
C SER A 111 9.59 22.13 -50.65
N SER A 112 10.12 22.40 -49.45
CA SER A 112 9.99 23.62 -48.63
C SER A 112 8.61 24.09 -48.14
N GLN A 113 8.39 24.01 -46.81
CA GLN A 113 7.98 25.17 -46.00
C GLN A 113 8.39 24.95 -44.54
N SER A 114 9.22 25.87 -44.04
CA SER A 114 9.79 25.89 -42.70
C SER A 114 8.80 26.52 -41.72
N THR A 115 8.30 25.73 -40.77
CA THR A 115 7.65 26.22 -39.55
C THR A 115 8.50 25.72 -38.39
N SER A 116 9.20 26.66 -37.75
CA SER A 116 10.06 26.42 -36.58
C SER A 116 9.23 25.92 -35.41
N ILE A 117 9.31 24.61 -35.14
CA ILE A 117 8.88 24.02 -33.88
C ILE A 117 10.06 24.11 -32.92
N GLU A 118 9.94 24.94 -31.90
CA GLU A 118 10.86 24.96 -30.76
C GLU A 118 10.83 23.60 -30.06
N ILE A 119 11.92 22.85 -30.19
CA ILE A 119 12.17 21.65 -29.41
C ILE A 119 12.59 22.11 -28.00
N PRO A 120 11.92 21.70 -26.92
CA PRO A 120 12.40 21.95 -25.57
C PRO A 120 13.79 21.31 -25.43
N LYS A 121 14.79 22.13 -25.09
CA LYS A 121 16.16 21.68 -24.84
C LYS A 121 16.17 20.62 -23.74
N ALA A 122 16.25 19.35 -24.13
CA ALA A 122 16.56 18.27 -23.21
C ALA A 122 17.95 18.53 -22.62
N ASN A 123 18.02 18.59 -21.30
CA ASN A 123 19.24 18.82 -20.54
C ASN A 123 20.23 17.67 -20.81
N VAL A 124 21.30 17.94 -21.56
CA VAL A 124 22.30 16.94 -21.99
C VAL A 124 22.95 16.21 -20.80
N GLY A 125 22.94 16.82 -19.61
CA GLY A 125 23.40 16.21 -18.35
C GLY A 125 22.50 15.11 -17.77
N ALA A 126 21.18 15.15 -17.99
CA ALA A 126 20.25 14.17 -17.41
C ALA A 126 20.33 12.79 -18.09
N ARG A 127 20.64 12.75 -19.39
CA ARG A 127 20.76 11.49 -20.15
C ARG A 127 21.99 10.66 -19.75
N ALA A 128 23.08 11.32 -19.37
CA ALA A 128 24.31 10.64 -18.96
C ALA A 128 24.15 10.00 -17.56
N THR A 129 23.46 10.68 -16.64
CA THR A 129 23.14 10.15 -15.31
C THR A 129 22.19 8.95 -15.38
N ASP A 130 21.20 9.00 -16.28
CA ASP A 130 20.26 7.89 -16.47
C ASP A 130 20.92 6.65 -17.09
N SER A 131 21.83 6.84 -18.05
CA SER A 131 22.59 5.73 -18.63
C SER A 131 23.52 5.07 -17.62
N ALA A 132 24.24 5.86 -16.81
CA ALA A 132 25.10 5.34 -15.76
C ALA A 132 24.30 4.62 -14.66
N ARG A 133 23.12 5.15 -14.30
CA ARG A 133 22.20 4.51 -13.37
C ARG A 133 21.71 3.17 -13.89
N LEU A 134 21.27 3.13 -15.15
CA LEU A 134 20.83 1.91 -15.81
C LEU A 134 21.93 0.85 -15.79
N MET A 135 23.17 1.22 -16.13
CA MET A 135 24.31 0.29 -16.06
C MET A 135 24.54 -0.29 -14.67
N LYS A 136 24.37 0.51 -13.59
CA LYS A 136 24.51 0.02 -12.21
C LYS A 136 23.45 -1.04 -11.88
N PHE A 137 22.18 -0.79 -12.24
CA PHE A 137 21.11 -1.77 -12.06
C PHE A 137 21.34 -3.02 -12.90
N THR A 138 21.63 -2.89 -14.20
CA THR A 138 21.87 -4.03 -15.08
C THR A 138 23.03 -4.88 -14.57
N LYS A 139 24.12 -4.25 -14.11
CA LYS A 139 25.25 -4.96 -13.50
C LYS A 139 24.80 -5.77 -12.27
N GLU A 140 24.04 -5.15 -11.37
CA GLU A 140 23.57 -5.83 -10.16
C GLU A 140 22.60 -6.98 -10.46
N LEU A 141 21.65 -6.77 -11.38
CA LEU A 141 20.64 -7.76 -11.76
C LEU A 141 21.21 -8.92 -12.60
N SER A 142 22.34 -8.72 -13.28
CA SER A 142 23.04 -9.75 -14.07
C SER A 142 23.84 -10.75 -13.23
N GLY A 143 24.03 -10.49 -11.94
CA GLY A 143 24.75 -11.40 -11.05
C GLY A 143 24.00 -12.72 -10.86
N SER A 144 24.76 -13.81 -10.61
CA SER A 144 24.19 -15.12 -10.28
C SER A 144 23.30 -15.06 -9.03
N SER A 145 23.66 -14.22 -8.08
CA SER A 145 22.87 -13.81 -6.93
C SER A 145 22.88 -12.30 -6.81
N VAL A 146 21.70 -11.69 -6.70
CA VAL A 146 21.54 -10.26 -6.48
C VAL A 146 21.81 -9.91 -5.01
N ILE A 147 22.62 -8.87 -4.77
CA ILE A 147 22.89 -8.36 -3.42
C ILE A 147 21.77 -7.37 -3.07
N LEU A 148 20.82 -7.80 -2.25
CA LEU A 148 19.61 -7.01 -1.95
C LEU A 148 19.93 -5.65 -1.33
N GLU A 149 20.95 -5.57 -0.47
CA GLU A 149 21.33 -4.30 0.18
C GLU A 149 21.78 -3.24 -0.85
N LYS A 150 22.61 -3.66 -1.80
CA LYS A 150 23.03 -2.79 -2.90
C LYS A 150 21.88 -2.46 -3.85
N LEU A 151 20.95 -3.39 -4.05
CA LEU A 151 19.75 -3.12 -4.83
C LEU A 151 18.85 -2.07 -4.14
N ARG A 152 18.70 -2.13 -2.81
CA ARG A 152 17.99 -1.12 -2.01
C ARG A 152 18.63 0.25 -2.15
N GLU A 153 19.95 0.34 -1.99
CA GLU A 153 20.70 1.60 -2.19
C GLU A 153 20.44 2.22 -3.57
N LEU A 154 20.43 1.41 -4.63
CA LEU A 154 20.17 1.88 -5.99
C LEU A 154 18.70 2.30 -6.21
N ALA A 155 17.77 1.54 -5.62
CA ALA A 155 16.33 1.75 -5.75
C ALA A 155 15.81 2.94 -4.94
N TRP A 156 16.51 3.32 -3.87
CA TRP A 156 16.08 4.39 -2.96
C TRP A 156 15.81 5.71 -3.67
N SER A 157 16.66 6.11 -4.61
CA SER A 157 16.47 7.34 -5.41
C SER A 157 15.62 7.11 -6.66
N GLY A 158 14.86 6.01 -6.76
CA GLY A 158 14.05 5.62 -7.92
C GLY A 158 14.58 4.43 -8.73
N VAL A 159 13.67 3.72 -9.39
CA VAL A 159 14.01 2.58 -10.26
C VAL A 159 13.65 2.91 -11.72
N PRO A 160 14.53 2.61 -12.70
CA PRO A 160 14.17 2.76 -14.11
C PRO A 160 12.86 2.01 -14.45
N PRO A 161 11.90 2.62 -15.17
CA PRO A 161 10.56 2.05 -15.33
C PRO A 161 10.51 0.60 -15.79
N HIS A 162 11.28 0.24 -16.82
CA HIS A 162 11.35 -1.12 -17.37
C HIS A 162 12.00 -2.16 -16.44
N LEU A 163 12.67 -1.73 -15.36
CA LEU A 163 13.26 -2.61 -14.36
C LEU A 163 12.40 -2.77 -13.11
N ARG A 164 11.44 -1.86 -12.86
CA ARG A 164 10.55 -1.91 -11.68
C ARG A 164 9.94 -3.28 -11.45
N PRO A 165 9.38 -3.97 -12.46
CA PRO A 165 8.76 -5.27 -12.25
C PRO A 165 9.72 -6.31 -11.65
N THR A 166 10.97 -6.34 -12.12
CA THR A 166 11.98 -7.27 -11.58
C THR A 166 12.46 -6.82 -10.20
N VAL A 167 12.75 -5.52 -10.05
CA VAL A 167 13.29 -4.95 -8.81
C VAL A 167 12.28 -5.05 -7.66
N TRP A 168 11.01 -4.75 -7.88
CA TRP A 168 9.97 -4.82 -6.86
C TRP A 168 9.78 -6.24 -6.35
N ARG A 169 9.73 -7.25 -7.24
CA ARG A 169 9.64 -8.66 -6.84
C ARG A 169 10.85 -9.07 -5.97
N LEU A 170 12.05 -8.56 -6.27
CA LEU A 170 13.27 -8.85 -5.51
C LEU A 170 13.29 -8.15 -4.14
N LEU A 171 12.95 -6.85 -4.09
CA LEU A 171 12.97 -6.06 -2.86
C LEU A 171 11.95 -6.57 -1.84
N LEU A 172 10.78 -7.04 -2.30
CA LEU A 172 9.76 -7.68 -1.47
C LEU A 172 10.08 -9.13 -1.08
N GLY A 173 11.20 -9.69 -1.56
CA GLY A 173 11.56 -11.09 -1.33
C GLY A 173 10.58 -12.10 -1.95
N TYR A 174 9.73 -11.67 -2.88
CA TYR A 174 8.84 -12.55 -3.64
C TYR A 174 9.65 -13.38 -4.67
N ALA A 175 10.50 -12.71 -5.43
CA ALA A 175 11.51 -13.34 -6.27
C ALA A 175 12.78 -13.61 -5.45
N PRO A 176 13.38 -14.81 -5.51
CA PRO A 176 14.64 -15.07 -4.85
C PRO A 176 15.78 -14.27 -5.50
N SER A 177 16.79 -13.93 -4.70
CA SER A 177 18.01 -13.25 -5.15
C SER A 177 18.81 -14.10 -6.15
N ASN A 178 18.82 -15.42 -5.97
CA ASN A 178 19.43 -16.39 -6.88
C ASN A 178 18.69 -16.45 -8.23
N SER A 179 19.39 -16.13 -9.30
CA SER A 179 18.84 -16.03 -10.66
C SER A 179 18.34 -17.37 -11.22
N ASP A 180 19.06 -18.46 -10.98
CA ASP A 180 18.76 -19.82 -11.43
C ASP A 180 17.45 -20.38 -10.86
N ARG A 181 17.08 -19.95 -9.65
CA ARG A 181 15.85 -20.39 -8.97
C ARG A 181 14.64 -19.49 -9.23
N ARG A 182 14.86 -18.31 -9.82
CA ARG A 182 13.85 -17.24 -9.86
C ARG A 182 12.60 -17.65 -10.63
N GLU A 183 12.76 -18.06 -11.88
CA GLU A 183 11.63 -18.43 -12.74
C GLU A 183 10.86 -19.64 -12.18
N GLY A 184 11.58 -20.65 -11.66
CA GLY A 184 10.95 -21.81 -11.04
C GLY A 184 10.14 -21.48 -9.78
N VAL A 185 10.61 -20.52 -8.96
CA VAL A 185 9.87 -20.03 -7.79
C VAL A 185 8.64 -19.22 -8.21
N LEU A 186 8.78 -18.29 -9.15
CA LEU A 186 7.68 -17.48 -9.65
C LEU A 186 6.58 -18.36 -10.25
N ARG A 187 6.93 -19.32 -11.10
CA ARG A 187 5.96 -20.26 -11.69
C ARG A 187 5.18 -21.04 -10.63
N ARG A 188 5.87 -21.59 -9.64
CA ARG A 188 5.22 -22.34 -8.55
C ARG A 188 4.29 -21.44 -7.74
N LYS A 189 4.72 -20.21 -7.42
CA LYS A 189 3.93 -19.25 -6.66
C LYS A 189 2.69 -18.78 -7.44
N ARG A 190 2.82 -18.60 -8.76
CA ARG A 190 1.69 -18.31 -9.64
C ARG A 190 0.66 -19.43 -9.64
N MET A 191 1.09 -20.70 -9.72
CA MET A 191 0.18 -21.85 -9.59
C MET A 191 -0.47 -21.91 -8.20
N GLU A 192 0.31 -21.71 -7.13
CA GLU A 192 -0.20 -21.69 -5.76
C GLU A 192 -1.30 -20.63 -5.57
N TYR A 193 -1.16 -19.47 -6.21
CA TYR A 193 -2.21 -18.44 -6.21
C TYR A 193 -3.49 -18.92 -6.90
N LEU A 194 -3.38 -19.59 -8.06
CA LEU A 194 -4.55 -20.14 -8.75
C LEU A 194 -5.26 -21.20 -7.90
N ASP A 195 -4.50 -22.03 -7.18
CA ASP A 195 -5.06 -22.99 -6.24
C ASP A 195 -5.84 -22.28 -5.12
N HIS A 196 -5.32 -21.18 -4.57
CA HIS A 196 -6.04 -20.36 -3.59
C HIS A 196 -7.32 -19.75 -4.18
N VAL A 197 -7.27 -19.23 -5.40
CA VAL A 197 -8.46 -18.68 -6.09
C VAL A 197 -9.52 -19.76 -6.28
N ALA A 198 -9.14 -20.95 -6.76
CA ALA A 198 -10.05 -22.06 -6.94
C ALA A 198 -10.66 -22.54 -5.61
N GLN A 199 -9.85 -22.59 -4.56
CA GLN A 199 -10.26 -23.05 -3.23
C GLN A 199 -11.20 -22.07 -2.51
N TYR A 200 -10.95 -20.76 -2.63
CA TYR A 200 -11.65 -19.76 -1.82
C TYR A 200 -12.61 -18.87 -2.63
N TYR A 201 -12.22 -18.43 -3.82
CA TYR A 201 -12.99 -17.46 -4.61
C TYR A 201 -13.96 -18.14 -5.61
N GLU A 202 -13.60 -19.25 -6.24
CA GLU A 202 -14.44 -19.91 -7.25
C GLU A 202 -15.43 -20.93 -6.67
N ILE A 203 -15.83 -20.74 -5.41
CA ILE A 203 -16.85 -21.56 -4.75
C ILE A 203 -18.27 -20.97 -4.95
N PRO A 204 -19.33 -21.79 -4.87
CA PRO A 204 -20.71 -21.29 -4.87
C PRO A 204 -21.02 -20.46 -3.61
N ASP A 205 -21.89 -19.45 -3.75
CA ASP A 205 -22.34 -18.62 -2.61
C ASP A 205 -22.99 -19.43 -1.48
N THR A 206 -23.57 -20.59 -1.79
CA THR A 206 -24.17 -21.50 -0.80
C THR A 206 -23.15 -22.14 0.15
N GLN A 207 -21.87 -22.11 -0.21
CA GLN A 207 -20.77 -22.62 0.61
C GLN A 207 -20.08 -21.51 1.42
N ARG A 208 -20.44 -20.24 1.18
CA ARG A 208 -19.90 -19.10 1.92
C ARG A 208 -20.69 -18.84 3.18
N THR A 209 -19.98 -18.46 4.23
CA THR A 209 -20.54 -17.87 5.44
C THR A 209 -21.11 -16.47 5.17
N ASP A 210 -22.01 -16.00 6.03
CA ASP A 210 -22.56 -14.64 5.92
C ASP A 210 -21.46 -13.57 6.00
N GLU A 211 -20.40 -13.83 6.75
CA GLU A 211 -19.24 -12.94 6.88
C GLU A 211 -18.44 -12.85 5.58
N GLU A 212 -18.21 -13.98 4.90
CA GLU A 212 -17.56 -14.04 3.59
C GLU A 212 -18.41 -13.35 2.51
N ILE A 213 -19.73 -13.54 2.52
CA ILE A 213 -20.64 -12.86 1.59
C ILE A 213 -20.61 -11.34 1.83
N SER A 214 -20.64 -10.91 3.09
CA SER A 214 -20.55 -9.49 3.45
C SER A 214 -19.22 -8.87 2.99
N MET A 215 -18.11 -9.58 3.22
CA MET A 215 -16.78 -9.18 2.78
C MET A 215 -16.69 -9.06 1.27
N LEU A 216 -17.17 -10.06 0.52
CA LEU A 216 -17.17 -10.05 -0.94
C LEU A 216 -18.02 -8.88 -1.49
N ARG A 217 -19.19 -8.62 -0.87
CA ARG A 217 -20.02 -7.46 -1.22
C ARG A 217 -19.27 -6.16 -0.99
N GLN A 218 -18.58 -6.00 0.14
CA GLN A 218 -17.82 -4.79 0.43
C GLN A 218 -16.73 -4.55 -0.62
N ILE A 219 -15.96 -5.59 -0.96
CA ILE A 219 -14.95 -5.54 -2.04
C ILE A 219 -15.61 -5.18 -3.37
N GLY A 220 -16.75 -5.80 -3.71
CA GLY A 220 -17.50 -5.51 -4.93
C GLY A 220 -18.02 -4.06 -5.04
N VAL A 221 -18.22 -3.36 -3.91
CA VAL A 221 -18.55 -1.92 -3.90
C VAL A 221 -17.28 -1.06 -4.01
N ASP A 222 -16.16 -1.49 -3.45
CA ASP A 222 -14.90 -0.72 -3.44
C ASP A 222 -14.10 -0.82 -4.74
N CYS A 223 -14.05 -1.99 -5.39
CA CYS A 223 -13.31 -2.21 -6.63
C CYS A 223 -13.67 -1.19 -7.73
N PRO A 224 -14.95 -0.95 -8.07
CA PRO A 224 -15.30 0.02 -9.12
C PRO A 224 -14.97 1.47 -8.75
N ARG A 225 -14.81 1.79 -7.46
CA ARG A 225 -14.48 3.12 -6.94
C ARG A 225 -12.98 3.33 -6.73
N THR A 226 -12.16 2.30 -6.99
CA THR A 226 -10.72 2.35 -6.83
C THR A 226 -10.08 3.11 -7.99
N ALA A 227 -9.19 4.05 -7.69
CA ALA A 227 -8.52 4.92 -8.66
C ALA A 227 -9.48 5.48 -9.74
N PRO A 228 -10.53 6.24 -9.35
CA PRO A 228 -11.63 6.61 -10.23
C PRO A 228 -11.21 7.49 -11.41
N ASP A 229 -10.12 8.25 -11.26
CA ASP A 229 -9.58 9.14 -12.29
C ASP A 229 -8.85 8.39 -13.41
N LEU A 230 -8.63 7.07 -13.26
CA LEU A 230 -7.95 6.22 -14.23
C LEU A 230 -8.95 5.29 -14.90
N SER A 231 -9.26 5.57 -16.18
CA SER A 231 -10.18 4.77 -16.99
C SER A 231 -9.78 3.29 -17.08
N PHE A 232 -8.47 3.00 -16.98
CA PHE A 232 -7.93 1.65 -16.95
C PHE A 232 -8.54 0.78 -15.83
N PHE A 233 -8.68 1.32 -14.62
CA PHE A 233 -9.28 0.60 -13.48
C PHE A 233 -10.80 0.44 -13.59
N GLN A 234 -11.43 1.08 -14.58
CA GLN A 234 -12.85 0.93 -14.90
C GLN A 234 -13.13 -0.25 -15.85
N GLN A 235 -12.08 -0.89 -16.39
CA GLN A 235 -12.24 -2.10 -17.20
C GLN A 235 -12.66 -3.29 -16.33
N ALA A 236 -13.69 -4.02 -16.78
CA ALA A 236 -14.26 -5.14 -16.01
C ALA A 236 -13.23 -6.22 -15.66
N GLU A 237 -12.29 -6.52 -16.56
CA GLU A 237 -11.25 -7.52 -16.30
C GLU A 237 -10.23 -7.06 -15.23
N VAL A 238 -9.95 -5.75 -15.15
CA VAL A 238 -9.12 -5.19 -14.07
C VAL A 238 -9.86 -5.29 -12.74
N GLN A 239 -11.14 -4.90 -12.70
CA GLN A 239 -11.97 -4.97 -11.49
C GLN A 239 -12.11 -6.40 -10.95
N LYS A 240 -12.33 -7.38 -11.84
CA LYS A 240 -12.38 -8.79 -11.46
C LYS A 240 -11.05 -9.31 -10.92
N SER A 241 -9.93 -8.89 -11.53
CA SER A 241 -8.59 -9.27 -11.05
C SER A 241 -8.33 -8.67 -9.66
N LEU A 242 -8.69 -7.39 -9.47
CA LEU A 242 -8.59 -6.72 -8.18
C LEU A 242 -9.46 -7.39 -7.10
N GLU A 243 -10.72 -7.73 -7.43
CA GLU A 243 -11.62 -8.43 -6.52
C GLU A 243 -11.05 -9.79 -6.07
N ARG A 244 -10.53 -10.60 -7.02
CA ARG A 244 -9.89 -11.89 -6.71
C ARG A 244 -8.66 -11.73 -5.83
N ILE A 245 -7.79 -10.77 -6.12
CA ILE A 245 -6.61 -10.47 -5.30
C ILE A 245 -7.03 -10.13 -3.86
N LEU A 246 -7.96 -9.19 -3.71
CA LEU A 246 -8.37 -8.67 -2.40
C LEU A 246 -9.12 -9.71 -1.58
N TYR A 247 -10.04 -10.45 -2.19
CA TYR A 247 -10.81 -11.47 -1.50
C TYR A 247 -9.91 -12.64 -1.06
N THR A 248 -9.06 -13.13 -1.96
CA THR A 248 -8.12 -14.22 -1.65
C THR A 248 -7.11 -13.80 -0.58
N TRP A 249 -6.71 -12.52 -0.54
CA TRP A 249 -5.89 -12.02 0.55
C TRP A 249 -6.68 -11.97 1.86
N ALA A 250 -7.85 -11.34 1.86
CA ALA A 250 -8.65 -11.13 3.06
C ALA A 250 -9.04 -12.44 3.76
N ILE A 251 -9.45 -13.47 3.00
CA ILE A 251 -9.85 -14.76 3.57
C ILE A 251 -8.70 -15.52 4.23
N ARG A 252 -7.47 -15.31 3.72
CA ARG A 252 -6.26 -15.91 4.27
C ARG A 252 -5.69 -15.14 5.47
N HIS A 253 -6.24 -13.95 5.76
CA HIS A 253 -5.81 -13.10 6.87
C HIS A 253 -7.00 -12.74 7.78
N PRO A 254 -7.63 -13.72 8.46
CA PRO A 254 -8.88 -13.51 9.22
C PRO A 254 -8.77 -12.51 10.37
N ALA A 255 -7.56 -12.24 10.88
CA ALA A 255 -7.33 -11.20 11.90
C ALA A 255 -7.54 -9.77 11.36
N SER A 256 -7.44 -9.59 10.03
CA SER A 256 -7.71 -8.32 9.35
C SER A 256 -9.01 -8.38 8.55
N GLY A 257 -9.24 -9.47 7.82
CA GLY A 257 -10.26 -9.53 6.78
C GLY A 257 -10.00 -8.48 5.70
N TYR A 258 -11.06 -7.98 5.05
CA TYR A 258 -10.93 -6.87 4.12
C TYR A 258 -11.09 -5.54 4.85
N VAL A 259 -10.09 -4.66 4.72
CA VAL A 259 -10.13 -3.29 5.22
C VAL A 259 -10.04 -2.32 4.04
N GLN A 260 -11.00 -1.39 3.95
CA GLN A 260 -10.99 -0.37 2.92
C GLN A 260 -9.69 0.44 2.97
N GLY A 261 -9.04 0.61 1.82
CA GLY A 261 -7.68 1.15 1.69
C GLY A 261 -6.72 0.11 1.11
N ILE A 262 -6.89 -1.18 1.43
CA ILE A 262 -6.08 -2.26 0.84
C ILE A 262 -6.31 -2.37 -0.68
N ASN A 263 -7.53 -2.04 -1.15
CA ASN A 263 -7.85 -1.93 -2.56
C ASN A 263 -6.92 -0.95 -3.30
N ASP A 264 -6.56 0.17 -2.68
CA ASP A 264 -5.65 1.15 -3.29
C ASP A 264 -4.22 0.60 -3.34
N LEU A 265 -3.79 -0.16 -2.31
CA LEU A 265 -2.44 -0.72 -2.24
C LEU A 265 -2.15 -1.80 -3.29
N ALA A 266 -3.19 -2.45 -3.81
CA ALA A 266 -3.03 -3.41 -4.91
C ALA A 266 -2.74 -2.72 -6.26
N THR A 267 -3.19 -1.48 -6.44
CA THR A 267 -3.14 -0.79 -7.73
C THR A 267 -1.73 -0.56 -8.29
N PRO A 268 -0.71 -0.17 -7.50
CA PRO A 268 0.63 0.07 -8.05
C PRO A 268 1.28 -1.24 -8.52
N PHE A 269 1.02 -2.35 -7.82
CA PHE A 269 1.53 -3.67 -8.23
C PHE A 269 0.95 -4.13 -9.56
N ILE A 270 -0.37 -3.99 -9.75
CA ILE A 270 -1.03 -4.33 -11.01
C ILE A 270 -0.41 -3.53 -12.16
N VAL A 271 -0.28 -2.20 -11.99
CA VAL A 271 0.25 -1.32 -13.05
C VAL A 271 1.72 -1.62 -13.34
N VAL A 272 2.55 -1.78 -12.31
CA VAL A 272 3.97 -2.11 -12.50
C VAL A 272 4.11 -3.43 -13.23
N PHE A 273 3.41 -4.50 -12.83
CA PHE A 273 3.59 -5.80 -13.48
C PHE A 273 2.96 -5.87 -14.88
N LEU A 274 1.91 -5.09 -15.17
CA LEU A 274 1.40 -4.94 -16.54
C LEU A 274 2.39 -4.22 -17.47
N SER A 275 3.22 -3.31 -16.93
CA SER A 275 4.22 -2.59 -17.74
C SER A 275 5.30 -3.49 -18.34
N GLU A 276 5.40 -4.76 -17.94
CA GLU A 276 6.24 -5.76 -18.63
C GLU A 276 5.69 -6.16 -20.01
N TYR A 277 4.38 -5.97 -20.21
CA TYR A 277 3.67 -6.46 -21.39
C TYR A 277 3.00 -5.34 -22.21
N LEU A 278 2.75 -4.18 -21.60
CA LEU A 278 2.09 -3.04 -22.20
C LEU A 278 3.03 -1.84 -22.23
N GLU A 279 3.07 -1.15 -23.37
CA GLU A 279 3.88 0.06 -23.58
C GLU A 279 3.00 1.31 -23.56
N GLY A 280 3.60 2.49 -23.36
CA GLY A 280 2.89 3.78 -23.39
C GLY A 280 2.20 4.16 -22.07
N SER A 281 1.28 5.13 -22.14
CA SER A 281 0.53 5.61 -20.96
C SER A 281 -0.56 4.61 -20.57
N ILE A 282 -0.83 4.52 -19.27
CA ILE A 282 -1.93 3.71 -18.71
C ILE A 282 -3.29 4.02 -19.34
N ASP A 283 -3.50 5.26 -19.80
CA ASP A 283 -4.74 5.70 -20.45
C ASP A 283 -5.01 5.00 -21.78
N THR A 284 -3.96 4.43 -22.39
CA THR A 284 -4.01 3.72 -23.68
C THR A 284 -4.06 2.20 -23.52
N TRP A 285 -3.94 1.69 -22.31
CA TRP A 285 -3.85 0.26 -22.05
C TRP A 285 -5.21 -0.42 -22.12
N SER A 286 -5.24 -1.63 -22.68
CA SER A 286 -6.42 -2.50 -22.69
C SER A 286 -6.04 -3.90 -22.23
N MET A 287 -6.82 -4.46 -21.30
CA MET A 287 -6.64 -5.86 -20.89
C MET A 287 -6.94 -6.85 -22.02
N ALA A 288 -7.66 -6.43 -23.05
CA ALA A 288 -7.94 -7.26 -24.23
C ALA A 288 -6.69 -7.54 -25.08
N ASP A 289 -5.64 -6.73 -24.95
CA ASP A 289 -4.38 -6.91 -25.68
C ASP A 289 -3.49 -8.00 -25.05
N LEU A 290 -3.90 -8.55 -23.90
CA LEU A 290 -3.16 -9.55 -23.16
C LEU A 290 -3.83 -10.93 -23.22
N SER A 291 -3.03 -11.97 -23.37
CA SER A 291 -3.47 -13.34 -23.17
C SER A 291 -3.91 -13.59 -21.72
N ARG A 292 -4.87 -14.49 -21.51
CA ARG A 292 -5.33 -14.90 -20.16
C ARG A 292 -4.18 -15.32 -19.23
N GLU A 293 -3.18 -16.03 -19.75
CA GLU A 293 -2.00 -16.45 -18.97
C GLU A 293 -1.22 -15.25 -18.40
N LYS A 294 -0.92 -14.24 -19.23
CA LYS A 294 -0.24 -13.01 -18.78
C LYS A 294 -1.05 -12.29 -17.69
N ILE A 295 -2.37 -12.18 -17.87
CA ILE A 295 -3.26 -11.57 -16.87
C ILE A 295 -3.17 -12.33 -15.54
N LEU A 296 -3.26 -13.65 -15.57
CA LEU A 296 -3.15 -14.50 -14.37
C LEU A 296 -1.78 -14.40 -13.69
N ASN A 297 -0.71 -14.33 -14.47
CA ASN A 297 0.65 -14.16 -13.94
C ASN A 297 0.80 -12.81 -13.23
N VAL A 298 0.27 -11.73 -13.80
CA VAL A 298 0.27 -10.40 -13.19
C VAL A 298 -0.59 -10.37 -11.92
N GLU A 299 -1.75 -11.01 -11.96
CA GLU A 299 -2.66 -11.09 -10.82
C GLU A 299 -2.00 -11.80 -9.63
N ALA A 300 -1.38 -12.95 -9.88
CA ALA A 300 -0.62 -13.70 -8.88
C ALA A 300 0.59 -12.93 -8.34
N ASP A 301 1.37 -12.29 -9.22
CA ASP A 301 2.53 -11.50 -8.81
C ASP A 301 2.10 -10.31 -7.93
N SER A 302 0.98 -9.66 -8.28
CA SER A 302 0.38 -8.58 -7.51
C SER A 302 -0.10 -9.07 -6.14
N TYR A 303 -0.77 -10.22 -6.08
CA TYR A 303 -1.21 -10.85 -4.84
C TYR A 303 -0.03 -11.13 -3.89
N TRP A 304 1.05 -11.76 -4.39
CA TRP A 304 2.19 -12.10 -3.55
C TRP A 304 2.98 -10.86 -3.09
N CYS A 305 3.13 -9.86 -3.95
CA CYS A 305 3.80 -8.62 -3.60
C CYS A 305 2.98 -7.78 -2.61
N LEU A 306 1.66 -7.70 -2.79
CA LEU A 306 0.74 -7.10 -1.82
C LEU A 306 0.82 -7.82 -0.47
N SER A 307 0.81 -9.15 -0.48
CA SER A 307 0.94 -9.95 0.74
C SER A 307 2.26 -9.64 1.47
N LYS A 308 3.37 -9.56 0.73
CA LYS A 308 4.69 -9.25 1.29
C LYS A 308 4.78 -7.83 1.85
N LEU A 309 4.14 -6.85 1.21
CA LEU A 309 4.05 -5.49 1.74
C LEU A 309 3.27 -5.47 3.07
N LEU A 310 2.13 -6.15 3.11
CA LEU A 310 1.24 -6.18 4.27
C LEU A 310 1.81 -7.01 5.43
N ASP A 311 2.64 -8.02 5.16
CA ASP A 311 3.39 -8.76 6.18
C ASP A 311 4.20 -7.83 7.10
N GLY A 312 4.77 -6.74 6.56
CA GLY A 312 5.55 -5.75 7.32
C GLY A 312 4.72 -4.73 8.11
N MET A 313 3.39 -4.75 7.97
CA MET A 313 2.50 -3.75 8.58
C MET A 313 1.12 -4.32 8.95
N GLN A 314 1.08 -5.58 9.41
CA GLN A 314 -0.18 -6.30 9.67
C GLN A 314 -1.11 -5.55 10.63
N ASP A 315 -0.55 -4.93 11.66
CA ASP A 315 -1.32 -4.24 12.70
C ASP A 315 -1.88 -2.87 12.26
N HIS A 316 -1.61 -2.45 11.02
CA HIS A 316 -2.35 -1.37 10.35
C HIS A 316 -3.78 -1.80 9.98
N TYR A 317 -4.04 -3.09 9.83
CA TYR A 317 -5.30 -3.61 9.27
C TYR A 317 -6.02 -4.61 10.18
N THR A 318 -5.46 -4.94 11.35
CA THR A 318 -6.18 -5.70 12.38
C THR A 318 -7.24 -4.84 13.08
N PHE A 319 -8.08 -5.47 13.91
CA PHE A 319 -9.15 -4.80 14.65
C PHE A 319 -8.67 -3.51 15.35
N ALA A 320 -9.42 -2.43 15.15
CA ALA A 320 -9.13 -1.07 15.62
C ALA A 320 -7.83 -0.42 15.06
N GLN A 321 -7.10 -1.10 14.18
CA GLN A 321 -5.94 -0.57 13.45
C GLN A 321 -4.91 0.13 14.34
N PRO A 322 -4.41 -0.54 15.41
CA PRO A 322 -3.54 0.07 16.41
C PRO A 322 -2.23 0.58 15.81
N GLY A 323 -1.72 -0.04 14.75
CA GLY A 323 -0.52 0.40 14.07
C GLY A 323 -0.66 1.81 13.48
N ILE A 324 -1.78 2.08 12.81
CA ILE A 324 -2.07 3.42 12.26
C ILE A 324 -2.16 4.46 13.38
N GLN A 325 -2.84 4.14 14.48
CA GLN A 325 -2.95 5.06 15.62
C GLN A 325 -1.56 5.44 16.19
N ARG A 326 -0.65 4.47 16.32
CA ARG A 326 0.74 4.73 16.73
C ARG A 326 1.48 5.61 15.74
N LEU A 327 1.33 5.38 14.43
CA LEU A 327 2.00 6.21 13.41
C LEU A 327 1.48 7.65 13.41
N VAL A 328 0.17 7.85 13.56
CA VAL A 328 -0.44 9.18 13.70
C VAL A 328 0.07 9.90 14.94
N PHE A 329 0.19 9.19 16.07
CA PHE A 329 0.77 9.77 17.29
C PHE A 329 2.23 10.17 17.08
N LYS A 330 3.05 9.28 16.48
CA LYS A 330 4.46 9.59 16.15
C LYS A 330 4.58 10.79 15.21
N LEU A 331 3.69 10.89 14.22
CA LEU A 331 3.64 12.03 13.30
C LEU A 331 3.39 13.33 14.03
N LYS A 332 2.39 13.36 14.93
CA LYS A 332 2.10 14.52 15.76
C LYS A 332 3.32 14.97 16.57
N GLU A 333 3.96 14.04 17.28
CA GLU A 333 5.14 14.37 18.09
C GLU A 333 6.34 14.84 17.24
N LEU A 334 6.54 14.23 16.07
CA LEU A 334 7.60 14.62 15.15
C LEU A 334 7.37 16.03 14.59
N VAL A 335 6.15 16.33 14.13
CA VAL A 335 5.78 17.66 13.62
C VAL A 335 5.93 18.72 14.70
N ARG A 336 5.49 18.44 15.94
CA ARG A 336 5.69 19.33 17.09
C ARG A 336 7.17 19.65 17.34
N ARG A 337 8.07 18.67 17.17
CA ARG A 337 9.51 18.85 17.35
C ARG A 337 10.17 19.64 16.22
N ILE A 338 9.70 19.47 15.00
CA ILE A 338 10.28 20.11 13.80
C ILE A 338 9.75 21.53 13.63
N ASP A 339 8.44 21.72 13.75
CA ASP A 339 7.73 22.97 13.51
C ASP A 339 6.58 23.09 14.52
N GLU A 340 6.95 23.44 15.76
CA GLU A 340 5.99 23.66 16.83
C GLU A 340 4.88 24.67 16.45
N PRO A 341 5.15 25.80 15.78
CA PRO A 341 4.11 26.76 15.39
C PRO A 341 2.95 26.16 14.60
N VAL A 342 3.22 25.32 13.59
CA VAL A 342 2.12 24.69 12.81
C VAL A 342 1.42 23.61 13.61
N SER A 343 2.15 22.80 14.39
CA SER A 343 1.55 21.79 15.27
C SER A 343 0.58 22.42 16.26
N LYS A 344 1.00 23.51 16.92
CA LYS A 344 0.20 24.23 17.91
C LYS A 344 -1.03 24.86 17.26
N HIS A 345 -0.89 25.45 16.08
CA HIS A 345 -2.02 26.04 15.36
C HIS A 345 -3.08 24.98 14.99
N ILE A 346 -2.66 23.80 14.50
CA ILE A 346 -3.58 22.67 14.22
C ILE A 346 -4.39 22.30 15.48
N GLU A 347 -3.74 22.21 16.63
CA GLU A 347 -4.39 21.91 17.91
C GLU A 347 -5.31 23.03 18.42
N GLU A 348 -4.89 24.29 18.28
CA GLU A 348 -5.67 25.46 18.67
C GLU A 348 -6.94 25.62 17.82
N GLN A 349 -6.90 25.22 16.55
CA GLN A 349 -8.10 25.09 15.70
C GLN A 349 -8.98 23.89 16.07
N GLY A 350 -8.54 23.03 17.00
CA GLY A 350 -9.28 21.85 17.43
C GLY A 350 -9.25 20.68 16.44
N LEU A 351 -8.31 20.69 15.47
CA LEU A 351 -8.15 19.60 14.52
C LEU A 351 -7.20 18.54 15.08
N GLU A 352 -7.69 17.32 15.22
CA GLU A 352 -6.83 16.19 15.62
C GLU A 352 -6.13 15.57 14.41
N PHE A 353 -4.86 15.19 14.57
CA PHE A 353 -4.06 14.55 13.52
C PHE A 353 -4.72 13.31 12.92
N LEU A 354 -5.46 12.55 13.74
CA LEU A 354 -6.18 11.36 13.30
C LEU A 354 -7.23 11.68 12.22
N GLN A 355 -7.81 12.88 12.22
CA GLN A 355 -8.89 13.25 11.29
C GLN A 355 -8.42 13.39 9.83
N PHE A 356 -7.13 13.65 9.60
CA PHE A 356 -6.56 13.73 8.25
C PHE A 356 -5.51 12.65 7.98
N ALA A 357 -4.62 12.37 8.94
CA ALA A 357 -3.48 11.49 8.73
C ALA A 357 -3.85 9.99 8.73
N PHE A 358 -5.03 9.61 9.24
CA PHE A 358 -5.49 8.23 9.16
C PHE A 358 -5.47 7.70 7.72
N ARG A 359 -6.02 8.49 6.78
CA ARG A 359 -6.07 8.11 5.36
C ARG A 359 -4.67 7.99 4.75
N TRP A 360 -3.76 8.88 5.16
CA TRP A 360 -2.37 8.91 4.69
C TRP A 360 -1.63 7.62 5.03
N PHE A 361 -1.75 7.12 6.26
CA PHE A 361 -1.14 5.86 6.66
C PHE A 361 -1.91 4.64 6.14
N ASN A 362 -3.24 4.66 6.16
CA ASN A 362 -4.06 3.54 5.71
C ASN A 362 -3.86 3.22 4.22
N CYS A 363 -3.62 4.24 3.40
CA CYS A 363 -3.44 4.14 1.95
C CYS A 363 -2.01 4.46 1.49
N LEU A 364 -1.04 4.54 2.42
CA LEU A 364 0.37 4.86 2.14
C LEU A 364 0.58 6.09 1.21
N LEU A 365 -0.17 7.16 1.46
CA LEU A 365 -0.22 8.43 0.70
C LEU A 365 -0.66 8.32 -0.77
N ILE A 366 -1.09 7.16 -1.28
CA ILE A 366 -1.54 6.99 -2.68
C ILE A 366 -2.62 8.00 -3.04
N ARG A 367 -3.53 8.31 -2.11
CA ARG A 367 -4.65 9.23 -2.36
C ARG A 367 -4.27 10.71 -2.36
N GLU A 368 -3.05 11.03 -1.92
CA GLU A 368 -2.59 12.41 -1.74
C GLU A 368 -1.57 12.82 -2.82
N ILE A 369 -1.12 11.87 -3.65
CA ILE A 369 -0.06 12.05 -4.65
C ILE A 369 -0.60 11.64 -6.03
N PRO A 370 -0.27 12.35 -7.13
CA PRO A 370 -0.64 11.93 -8.47
C PRO A 370 -0.23 10.48 -8.74
N PHE A 371 -1.12 9.70 -9.32
CA PHE A 371 -0.90 8.26 -9.49
C PHE A 371 0.40 7.93 -10.26
N GLY A 372 0.76 8.75 -11.25
CA GLY A 372 2.01 8.59 -12.00
C GLY A 372 3.28 8.67 -11.14
N LEU A 373 3.23 9.34 -9.99
CA LEU A 373 4.33 9.47 -9.04
C LEU A 373 4.34 8.37 -7.96
N VAL A 374 3.24 7.62 -7.82
CA VAL A 374 3.12 6.57 -6.78
C VAL A 374 4.18 5.49 -6.97
N SER A 375 4.46 5.08 -8.22
CA SER A 375 5.53 4.10 -8.48
C SER A 375 6.91 4.62 -8.06
N ARG A 376 7.20 5.91 -8.29
CA ARG A 376 8.45 6.53 -7.83
C ARG A 376 8.51 6.56 -6.31
N LEU A 377 7.43 6.96 -5.63
CA LEU A 377 7.35 6.95 -4.16
C LEU A 377 7.60 5.55 -3.60
N TRP A 378 6.99 4.53 -4.23
CA TRP A 378 7.09 3.15 -3.80
C TRP A 378 8.46 2.51 -4.10
N ASP A 379 9.21 3.01 -5.09
CA ASP A 379 10.62 2.62 -5.27
C ASP A 379 11.42 2.86 -3.96
N THR A 380 11.18 4.00 -3.29
CA THR A 380 11.78 4.28 -1.97
C THR A 380 11.17 3.42 -0.86
N TYR A 381 9.85 3.23 -0.85
CA TYR A 381 9.20 2.41 0.19
C TYR A 381 9.72 0.97 0.22
N LEU A 382 9.85 0.36 -0.96
CA LEU A 382 10.35 -1.00 -1.09
C LEU A 382 11.85 -1.09 -0.83
N ALA A 383 12.60 0.01 -1.04
CA ALA A 383 14.01 0.09 -0.65
C ALA A 383 14.19 0.13 0.88
N GLU A 384 13.31 0.81 1.61
CA GLU A 384 13.32 0.85 3.09
C GLU A 384 12.98 -0.52 3.72
N GLY A 385 12.15 -1.33 3.07
CA GLY A 385 11.77 -2.65 3.56
C GLY A 385 11.08 -2.58 4.92
N ASP A 386 11.60 -3.33 5.91
CA ASP A 386 11.00 -3.44 7.25
C ASP A 386 11.00 -2.10 8.02
N ALA A 387 11.85 -1.14 7.65
CA ALA A 387 11.89 0.19 8.24
C ALA A 387 10.79 1.13 7.72
N LEU A 388 10.03 0.71 6.70
CA LEU A 388 9.03 1.54 6.03
C LEU A 388 8.01 2.20 6.99
N PRO A 389 7.37 1.50 7.95
CA PRO A 389 6.38 2.14 8.81
C PRO A 389 6.95 3.31 9.63
N GLU A 390 8.22 3.21 10.05
CA GLU A 390 8.90 4.29 10.73
C GLU A 390 9.26 5.43 9.76
N PHE A 391 9.85 5.11 8.60
CA PHE A 391 10.23 6.11 7.61
C PHE A 391 9.02 6.87 7.05
N LEU A 392 7.87 6.20 6.91
CA LEU A 392 6.61 6.79 6.46
C LEU A 392 6.13 7.92 7.38
N VAL A 393 6.48 7.92 8.67
CA VAL A 393 6.20 9.03 9.59
C VAL A 393 6.97 10.29 9.16
N TYR A 394 8.25 10.14 8.79
CA TYR A 394 9.08 11.25 8.31
C TYR A 394 8.63 11.77 6.96
N ILE A 395 8.23 10.87 6.05
CA ILE A 395 7.65 11.24 4.76
C ILE A 395 6.34 12.01 4.97
N SER A 396 5.45 11.53 5.85
CA SER A 396 4.19 12.20 6.18
C SER A 396 4.40 13.55 6.84
N ALA A 397 5.40 13.69 7.71
CA ALA A 397 5.78 14.97 8.29
C ALA A 397 6.29 15.93 7.22
N SER A 398 7.17 15.46 6.32
CA SER A 398 7.71 16.30 5.24
C SER A 398 6.64 16.73 4.26
N PHE A 399 5.71 15.83 3.98
CA PHE A 399 4.54 16.11 3.17
C PHE A 399 3.69 17.22 3.81
N LEU A 400 3.28 17.06 5.07
CA LEU A 400 2.50 18.09 5.79
C LEU A 400 3.21 19.45 5.81
N LEU A 401 4.50 19.45 6.14
CA LEU A 401 5.29 20.66 6.35
C LEU A 401 5.67 21.38 5.05
N THR A 402 5.44 20.76 3.88
CA THR A 402 5.47 21.46 2.59
C THR A 402 4.49 22.64 2.56
N TRP A 403 3.43 22.60 3.37
CA TRP A 403 2.43 23.66 3.47
C TRP A 403 2.37 24.34 4.85
N SER A 404 3.43 24.26 5.66
CA SER A 404 3.44 24.85 7.02
C SER A 404 2.98 26.33 7.04
N ASP A 405 3.54 27.16 6.15
CA ASP A 405 3.19 28.58 6.02
C ASP A 405 1.71 28.82 5.72
N LYS A 406 1.10 27.93 4.94
CA LYS A 406 -0.32 28.02 4.57
C LYS A 406 -1.19 27.53 5.73
N LEU A 407 -0.88 26.36 6.30
CA LEU A 407 -1.62 25.74 7.39
C LEU A 407 -1.76 26.67 8.59
N ARG A 408 -0.72 27.42 8.94
CA ARG A 408 -0.72 28.43 10.02
C ARG A 408 -1.70 29.58 9.85
N LYS A 409 -2.29 29.73 8.65
CA LYS A 409 -3.23 30.81 8.32
C LYS A 409 -4.67 30.32 8.16
N LEU A 410 -4.88 29.01 8.11
CA LEU A 410 -6.21 28.42 7.88
C LEU A 410 -6.97 28.29 9.19
N ASP A 411 -8.28 28.53 9.16
CA ASP A 411 -9.16 28.12 10.25
C ASP A 411 -9.46 26.62 10.22
N PHE A 412 -10.22 26.10 11.19
CA PHE A 412 -10.60 24.69 11.24
C PHE A 412 -11.25 24.17 9.94
N GLN A 413 -12.20 24.88 9.34
CA GLN A 413 -12.93 24.40 8.17
C GLN A 413 -12.04 24.39 6.93
N GLU A 414 -11.29 25.48 6.72
CA GLU A 414 -10.35 25.61 5.62
C GLU A 414 -9.24 24.55 5.72
N MET A 415 -8.74 24.30 6.93
CA MET A 415 -7.68 23.32 7.19
C MET A 415 -8.14 21.89 6.94
N VAL A 416 -9.35 21.52 7.36
CA VAL A 416 -9.94 20.20 7.05
C VAL A 416 -10.08 20.02 5.54
N MET A 417 -10.66 21.01 4.85
CA MET A 417 -10.84 20.94 3.40
C MET A 417 -9.50 20.84 2.66
N PHE A 418 -8.50 21.60 3.11
CA PHE A 418 -7.17 21.61 2.54
C PHE A 418 -6.42 20.28 2.73
N LEU A 419 -6.39 19.74 3.95
CA LEU A 419 -5.68 18.49 4.25
C LEU A 419 -6.34 17.25 3.64
N GLN A 420 -7.65 17.32 3.33
CA GLN A 420 -8.35 16.28 2.57
C GLN A 420 -8.14 16.38 1.05
N HIS A 421 -7.71 17.53 0.54
CA HIS A 421 -7.51 17.80 -0.89
C HIS A 421 -6.25 18.65 -1.11
N VAL A 422 -5.11 18.11 -0.66
CA VAL A 422 -3.80 18.75 -0.81
C VAL A 422 -3.49 18.95 -2.30
N PRO A 423 -2.97 20.13 -2.70
CA PRO A 423 -2.89 20.51 -4.11
C PRO A 423 -1.66 19.90 -4.80
N THR A 424 -1.66 18.59 -4.98
CA THR A 424 -0.53 17.83 -5.55
C THR A 424 -0.72 17.45 -7.02
N HIS A 425 -1.87 17.74 -7.63
CA HIS A 425 -2.19 17.35 -9.01
C HIS A 425 -1.15 17.74 -10.08
N ASN A 426 -0.43 18.85 -9.89
CA ASN A 426 0.63 19.31 -10.79
C ASN A 426 2.04 18.92 -10.34
N TRP A 427 2.18 18.10 -9.29
CA TRP A 427 3.48 17.65 -8.83
C TRP A 427 4.15 16.79 -9.89
N THR A 428 5.46 16.91 -9.93
CA THR A 428 6.37 16.11 -10.73
C THR A 428 7.31 15.33 -9.82
N ASP A 429 8.28 14.61 -10.39
CA ASP A 429 9.35 13.99 -9.61
C ASP A 429 10.09 15.02 -8.74
N VAL A 430 10.18 16.30 -9.14
CA VAL A 430 10.91 17.33 -8.38
C VAL A 430 10.30 17.55 -6.99
N GLU A 431 9.00 17.80 -6.91
CA GLU A 431 8.32 18.01 -5.63
C GLU A 431 8.37 16.76 -4.76
N LEU A 432 8.22 15.59 -5.36
CA LEU A 432 8.31 14.32 -4.65
C LEU A 432 9.72 14.08 -4.08
N GLU A 433 10.78 14.33 -4.86
CA GLU A 433 12.16 14.22 -4.41
C GLU A 433 12.49 15.19 -3.28
N MET A 434 11.91 16.40 -3.29
CA MET A 434 12.06 17.34 -2.18
C MET A 434 11.46 16.78 -0.89
N VAL A 435 10.26 16.19 -0.95
CA VAL A 435 9.63 15.54 0.21
C VAL A 435 10.47 14.37 0.71
N LEU A 436 10.94 13.48 -0.17
CA LEU A 436 11.75 12.33 0.20
C LEU A 436 13.11 12.73 0.79
N SER A 437 13.77 13.73 0.20
CA SER A 437 15.06 14.23 0.67
C SER A 437 14.96 14.87 2.06
N GLN A 438 13.92 15.67 2.28
CA GLN A 438 13.66 16.32 3.56
C GLN A 438 13.30 15.27 4.64
N ALA A 439 12.48 14.28 4.29
CA ALA A 439 12.17 13.15 5.17
C ALA A 439 13.44 12.37 5.58
N TYR A 440 14.34 12.08 4.62
CA TYR A 440 15.61 11.41 4.89
C TYR A 440 16.52 12.21 5.81
N MET A 441 16.63 13.52 5.59
CA MET A 441 17.39 14.42 6.46
C MET A 441 16.87 14.38 7.90
N TRP A 442 15.55 14.50 8.09
CA TRP A 442 14.95 14.44 9.42
C TRP A 442 15.08 13.06 10.07
N HIS A 443 14.89 11.99 9.31
CA HIS A 443 15.13 10.63 9.80
C HIS A 443 16.56 10.50 10.34
N THR A 444 17.55 10.99 9.60
CA THR A 444 18.96 10.95 10.03
C THR A 444 19.22 11.80 11.28
N MET A 445 18.58 12.96 11.42
CA MET A 445 18.76 13.87 12.56
C MET A 445 18.09 13.36 13.84
N PHE A 446 16.83 12.90 13.75
CA PHE A 446 16.02 12.56 14.91
C PHE A 446 16.12 11.10 15.32
N ASN A 447 16.40 10.17 14.39
CA ASN A 447 16.56 8.75 14.73
C ASN A 447 17.93 8.46 15.39
N ASN A 448 19.00 9.13 14.93
CA ASN A 448 20.33 8.98 15.52
C ASN A 448 20.58 9.81 16.79
N SER A 449 19.54 10.47 17.32
CA SER A 449 19.63 11.28 18.55
C SER A 449 18.77 10.71 19.70
N PRO A 450 19.06 9.48 20.20
CA PRO A 450 18.30 8.89 21.31
C PRO A 450 18.45 9.62 22.65
N SER A 451 19.39 10.55 22.77
CA SER A 451 19.69 11.32 23.99
C SER A 451 18.73 12.48 24.30
N HIS A 452 17.64 12.66 23.53
CA HIS A 452 16.58 13.64 23.83
C HIS A 452 15.21 12.99 24.10
N LEU A 453 15.14 11.67 24.29
CA LEU A 453 13.91 10.94 24.66
C LEU A 453 13.62 10.91 26.17
N ALA A 454 14.42 11.61 26.98
CA ALA A 454 14.13 11.90 28.38
C ALA A 454 14.31 13.42 28.61
N GLY A 455 13.19 14.13 28.65
CA GLY A 455 13.10 15.55 28.96
C GLY A 455 11.66 15.90 29.29
#